data_AF-A0A2E6X4D0-F1
#
_entry.id   AF-A0A2E6X4D0-F1
#
_cell.length_a   1.000
_cell.length_b   1.000
_cell.length_c   1.000
_cell.angle_alpha   90.00
_cell.angle_beta   90.00
_cell.angle_gamma   90.00
#
_symmetry.space_group_name_H-M   'P 1'
#
loop_
_entity.id
_entity.type
_entity.pdbx_description
1 polymer ?
#
loop_
_entity_poly.entity_id
_entity_poly.type
_entity_poly.pdbx_seq_one_letter_code
_entity_poly.pdbx_strand_id
1 'polypeptide(L)'
;MTPEKSQKVQDVFLNQIRKQKAPVTVFLVNGVKLQGIVTWFDNFSVLLRRDGHTQLVYKHAISTIMPSEPVRLFEQEKVEEGTPE
;
A
#
# COMPACT_ATOMS: atom_id res chain seq x y z
N MET A 1 -0.46 23.30 -17.72
CA MET A 1 -0.82 21.87 -17.89
C MET A 1 0.15 21.07 -17.04
N THR A 2 -0.23 20.72 -15.81
CA THR A 2 0.56 19.81 -14.96
C THR A 2 0.47 18.42 -15.57
N PRO A 3 1.59 17.74 -15.85
CA PRO A 3 1.53 16.39 -16.40
C PRO A 3 0.78 15.52 -15.41
N GLU A 4 -0.22 14.79 -15.89
CA GLU A 4 -0.87 13.72 -15.14
C GLU A 4 0.24 12.81 -14.63
N LYS A 5 0.57 12.94 -13.34
CA LYS A 5 1.47 12.01 -12.67
C LYS A 5 0.76 10.67 -12.76
N SER A 6 1.15 9.85 -13.74
CA SER A 6 0.93 8.41 -13.72
C SER A 6 1.30 7.96 -12.31
N GLN A 7 0.29 7.75 -11.47
CA GLN A 7 0.52 7.51 -10.06
C GLN A 7 1.19 6.16 -9.97
N LYS A 8 2.45 6.14 -9.49
CA LYS A 8 3.23 4.90 -9.40
C LYS A 8 2.45 3.89 -8.57
N VAL A 9 2.27 2.69 -9.11
CA VAL A 9 1.50 1.59 -8.46
C VAL A 9 1.93 1.39 -7.00
N GLN A 10 3.24 1.46 -6.73
CA GLN A 10 3.78 1.35 -5.38
C GLN A 10 3.26 2.45 -4.44
N ASP A 11 3.28 3.71 -4.86
CA ASP A 11 2.88 4.84 -4.03
C ASP A 11 1.36 4.83 -3.78
N VAL A 12 0.57 4.42 -4.79
CA VAL A 12 -0.88 4.23 -4.67
C VAL A 12 -1.19 3.14 -3.65
N PHE A 13 -0.57 1.97 -3.80
CA PHE A 13 -0.77 0.84 -2.91
C PHE A 13 -0.36 1.15 -1.46
N LEU A 14 0.86 1.67 -1.26
CA LEU A 14 1.38 1.99 0.08
C LEU A 14 0.57 3.11 0.75
N ASN A 15 0.10 4.11 -0.01
CA ASN A 15 -0.79 5.12 0.55
C ASN A 15 -2.15 4.55 0.95
N GLN A 16 -2.71 3.64 0.15
CA GLN A 16 -4.02 3.09 0.42
C GLN A 16 -4.02 2.24 1.70
N ILE A 17 -3.07 1.32 1.86
CA ILE A 17 -2.95 0.53 3.09
C ILE A 17 -2.64 1.40 4.32
N ARG A 18 -1.86 2.49 4.15
CA ARG A 18 -1.54 3.43 5.23
C ARG A 18 -2.77 4.21 5.68
N LYS A 19 -3.53 4.78 4.74
CA LYS A 19 -4.74 5.58 5.03
C LYS A 19 -5.80 4.74 5.73
N GLN A 20 -6.02 3.51 5.25
CA GLN A 20 -6.99 2.58 5.82
C GLN A 20 -6.53 1.94 7.13
N LYS A 21 -5.25 2.14 7.52
CA LYS A 21 -4.61 1.43 8.62
C LYS A 21 -4.80 -0.09 8.49
N ALA A 22 -4.77 -0.58 7.24
CA ALA A 22 -5.02 -1.97 6.94
C ALA A 22 -3.92 -2.85 7.58
N PRO A 23 -4.28 -3.90 8.32
CA PRO A 23 -3.30 -4.87 8.77
C PRO A 23 -2.64 -5.54 7.56
N VAL A 24 -1.31 -5.66 7.59
CA VAL A 24 -0.53 -6.28 6.53
C VAL A 24 0.43 -7.32 7.09
N THR A 25 0.74 -8.32 6.27
CA THR A 25 1.90 -9.18 6.43
C THR A 25 2.96 -8.77 5.41
N VAL A 26 4.14 -8.39 5.88
CA VAL A 26 5.32 -8.10 5.06
C VAL A 26 6.23 -9.32 5.09
N PHE A 27 6.50 -9.88 3.92
CA PHE A 27 7.44 -10.98 3.76
C PHE A 27 8.79 -10.42 3.36
N LEU A 28 9.84 -10.86 4.05
CA LEU A 28 11.20 -10.51 3.72
C LEU A 28 11.80 -11.53 2.75
N VAL A 29 12.83 -11.11 2.00
CA VAL A 29 13.54 -11.97 1.05
C VAL A 29 14.20 -13.19 1.70
N ASN A 30 14.49 -13.11 3.01
CA ASN A 30 15.03 -14.22 3.79
C ASN A 30 13.94 -15.17 4.37
N GLY A 31 12.67 -14.94 4.06
CA GLY A 31 11.54 -15.76 4.51
C GLY A 31 10.93 -15.34 5.86
N VAL A 32 11.51 -14.37 6.57
CA VAL A 32 10.90 -13.83 7.79
C VAL A 32 9.61 -13.09 7.45
N LYS A 33 8.56 -13.28 8.26
CA LYS A 33 7.30 -12.53 8.16
C LYS A 33 7.18 -11.50 9.28
N LEU A 34 6.82 -10.28 8.92
CA LEU A 34 6.49 -9.20 9.83
C LEU A 34 5.01 -8.90 9.68
N GLN A 35 4.33 -8.59 10.77
CA GLN A 35 2.92 -8.18 10.71
C GLN A 35 2.76 -6.83 11.39
N GLY A 36 1.82 -6.03 10.93
CA GLY A 36 1.54 -4.72 11.51
C GLY A 36 0.78 -3.83 10.55
N ILE A 37 0.86 -2.53 10.79
CA ILE A 37 0.24 -1.51 9.96
C ILE A 37 1.33 -0.58 9.43
N VAL A 38 1.26 -0.26 8.14
CA VAL A 38 2.16 0.74 7.55
C VAL A 38 1.73 2.13 8.00
N THR A 39 2.59 2.83 8.73
CA THR A 39 2.30 4.18 9.22
C THR A 39 2.92 5.26 8.35
N TRP A 40 4.04 4.96 7.69
CA TRP A 40 4.74 5.86 6.78
C TRP A 40 5.64 5.08 5.83
N PHE A 41 6.09 5.73 4.76
CA PHE A 41 7.05 5.20 3.80
C PHE A 41 7.71 6.35 3.04
N ASP A 42 8.89 6.08 2.50
CA ASP A 42 9.59 6.94 1.56
C ASP A 42 10.01 6.10 0.33
N ASN A 43 11.00 6.56 -0.44
CA ASN A 43 11.49 5.84 -1.61
C ASN A 43 12.11 4.48 -1.27
N PHE A 44 12.76 4.31 -0.12
CA PHE A 44 13.60 3.16 0.21
C PHE A 44 13.16 2.36 1.43
N SER A 45 12.22 2.89 2.21
CA SER A 45 11.84 2.33 3.50
C SER A 45 10.34 2.46 3.79
N VAL A 46 9.88 1.63 4.74
CA VAL A 46 8.51 1.60 5.25
C VAL A 46 8.57 1.53 6.77
N LEU A 47 7.79 2.36 7.46
CA LEU A 47 7.55 2.24 8.90
C LEU A 47 6.37 1.30 9.13
N LEU A 48 6.65 0.19 9.82
CA LEU A 48 5.66 -0.79 10.24
C LEU A 48 5.45 -0.67 11.75
N ARG A 49 4.19 -0.57 12.19
CA ARG A 49 3.84 -0.53 13.62
C ARG A 49 3.06 -1.77 14.02
N ARG A 50 3.42 -2.35 15.17
CA ARG A 50 2.71 -3.46 15.82
C ARG A 50 2.87 -3.34 17.33
N ASP A 51 1.78 -3.51 18.08
CA ASP A 51 1.79 -3.56 19.56
C ASP A 51 2.54 -2.38 20.21
N GLY A 52 2.31 -1.16 19.70
CA GLY A 52 2.95 0.08 20.16
C GLY A 52 4.39 0.30 19.67
N HIS A 53 5.05 -0.74 19.15
CA HIS A 53 6.40 -0.67 18.63
C HIS A 53 6.40 -0.25 17.16
N THR A 54 7.39 0.56 16.78
CA THR A 54 7.63 0.98 15.39
C THR A 54 8.97 0.44 14.93
N GLN A 55 8.99 -0.16 13.75
CA GLN A 55 10.21 -0.65 13.09
C GLN A 55 10.33 -0.05 11.69
N LEU A 56 11.56 0.32 11.32
CA LEU A 56 11.92 0.74 9.97
C LEU A 56 12.32 -0.49 9.16
N VAL A 57 11.65 -0.71 8.04
CA VAL A 57 11.90 -1.83 7.13
C VAL A 57 12.40 -1.29 5.80
N TYR A 58 13.60 -1.71 5.38
CA TYR A 58 14.14 -1.34 4.07
C TYR A 58 13.48 -2.15 2.96
N LYS A 59 13.09 -1.48 1.87
CA LYS A 59 12.39 -2.11 0.74
C LYS A 59 13.21 -3.18 0.02
N HIS A 60 14.54 -3.08 -0.01
CA HIS A 60 15.39 -4.11 -0.61
C HIS A 60 15.31 -5.45 0.14
N ALA A 61 14.91 -5.44 1.40
CA ALA A 61 14.73 -6.65 2.20
C ALA A 61 13.31 -7.22 2.07
N ILE A 62 12.35 -6.48 1.49
CA ILE A 62 10.96 -6.89 1.34
C ILE A 62 10.80 -7.66 0.03
N SER A 63 10.22 -8.86 0.10
CA SER A 63 9.82 -9.63 -1.09
C SER A 63 8.39 -9.30 -1.50
N THR A 64 7.44 -9.33 -0.56
CA THR A 64 6.02 -9.06 -0.82
C THR A 64 5.32 -8.39 0.37
N ILE A 65 4.23 -7.65 0.09
CA ILE A 65 3.35 -7.05 1.11
C ILE A 65 1.92 -7.54 0.82
N MET A 66 1.33 -8.22 1.79
CA MET A 66 -0.01 -8.81 1.69
C MET A 66 -0.95 -8.17 2.72
N PRO A 67 -1.95 -7.39 2.29
CA PRO A 67 -3.02 -6.92 3.15
C PRO A 67 -3.88 -8.07 3.66
N SER A 68 -4.40 -7.96 4.89
CA SER A 68 -5.32 -8.95 5.45
C SER A 68 -6.71 -8.91 4.79
N GLU A 69 -7.07 -7.78 4.19
CA GLU A 69 -8.35 -7.54 3.54
C GLU A 69 -8.15 -6.99 2.12
N PRO A 70 -9.12 -7.20 1.20
CA PRO A 70 -9.04 -6.67 -0.15
C PRO A 70 -8.86 -5.15 -0.18
N VAL A 71 -7.80 -4.68 -0.85
CA VAL A 71 -7.53 -3.26 -1.02
C VAL A 71 -8.05 -2.81 -2.38
N ARG A 72 -9.03 -1.90 -2.38
CA ARG A 72 -9.51 -1.23 -3.60
C ARG A 72 -8.53 -0.14 -4.00
N LEU A 73 -7.78 -0.35 -5.08
CA LEU A 73 -6.71 0.56 -5.53
C LEU A 73 -7.21 1.60 -6.54
N PHE A 74 -8.27 1.28 -7.28
CA PHE A 74 -8.88 2.16 -8.27
C PHE A 74 -10.39 2.16 -8.01
N GLU A 75 -10.98 3.34 -7.92
CA GLU A 75 -12.42 3.46 -8.08
C GLU A 75 -12.70 3.14 -9.55
N GLN A 76 -13.57 2.17 -9.83
CA GLN A 76 -14.08 2.02 -11.19
C GLN A 76 -14.78 3.34 -11.53
N GLU A 77 -14.27 4.05 -12.54
CA GLU A 77 -15.02 5.14 -13.15
C GLU A 77 -16.43 4.61 -13.43
N LYS A 78 -17.44 5.19 -12.78
CA LYS A 78 -18.83 4.93 -13.14
C LYS A 78 -18.93 5.30 -14.61
N VAL A 79 -19.02 4.30 -15.49
CA VAL A 79 -19.53 4.49 -16.83
C VAL A 79 -20.94 5.02 -16.64
N GLU A 80 -21.13 6.32 -16.83
CA GLU A 80 -22.45 6.90 -16.99
C GLU A 80 -23.08 6.19 -18.20
N GLU A 81 -24.00 5.26 -17.93
CA GLU A 81 -24.94 4.76 -18.93
C GLU A 81 -25.70 5.97 -19.45
N GLY A 82 -25.24 6.51 -20.58
CA GLY A 82 -25.99 7.47 -21.36
C GLY A 82 -27.30 6.84 -21.79
N THR A 83 -28.39 7.31 -21.20
CA THR A 83 -29.78 7.09 -21.61
C THR A 83 -29.92 7.23 -23.13
N PRO A 84 -30.45 6.23 -23.85
CA PRO A 84 -30.93 6.44 -25.20
C PRO A 84 -32.29 7.16 -25.14
N GLU A 85 -32.35 8.38 -25.65
CA GLU A 85 -33.60 8.99 -26.15
C GLU A 85 -34.01 8.32 -27.48
#